data_AF-A0A485DBJ0-F1
#
_entry.id   AF-A0A485DBJ0-F1
#
_cell.length_a   1.000
_cell.length_b   1.000
_cell.length_c   1.000
_cell.angle_alpha   90.00
_cell.angle_beta   90.00
_cell.angle_gamma   90.00
#
_symmetry.space_group_name_H-M   'P 1'
#
loop_
_entity.id
_entity.type
_entity.pdbx_description
1 polymer ?
#
loop_
_entity_poly.entity_id
_entity_poly.type
_entity_poly.pdbx_seq_one_letter_code
_entity_poly.pdbx_strand_id
1 'polypeptide(L)'
;MLAIGLLVDDAIVVVENVERVMAEEGLPPKEATRKSMGQIQGALVGIAMVLSAVFIPMAFFGGSTGAIYRQFSITIVSAMALSVLVALILTPALCATMLKPIAKGGHGEHKGFFGWFNRMFDKSTHHYTDSVGNILRSTGRYLVLYLDHRRRNGLAVCPSAELVPAR
;
A
#
# COMPACT_ATOMS: atom_id res chain seq x y z
N MET A 1 -11.46 -14.43 1.98
CA MET A 1 -10.77 -13.97 3.20
C MET A 1 -9.46 -13.25 2.88
N LEU A 2 -8.57 -13.82 2.03
CA LEU A 2 -7.33 -13.14 1.59
C LEU A 2 -7.57 -11.77 0.93
N ALA A 3 -8.62 -11.61 0.13
CA ALA A 3 -8.93 -10.35 -0.56
C ALA A 3 -9.44 -9.22 0.35
N ILE A 4 -9.85 -9.51 1.59
CA ILE A 4 -10.37 -8.47 2.52
C ILE A 4 -9.23 -7.53 2.94
N GLY A 5 -8.03 -8.08 3.18
CA GLY A 5 -6.87 -7.28 3.57
C GLY A 5 -6.47 -6.28 2.48
N LEU A 6 -6.47 -6.71 1.22
CA LEU A 6 -6.16 -5.85 0.07
C LEU A 6 -7.22 -4.78 -0.18
N LEU A 7 -8.50 -5.10 0.01
CA LEU A 7 -9.58 -4.13 -0.17
C LEU A 7 -9.57 -3.04 0.91
N VAL A 8 -9.28 -3.42 2.15
CA VAL A 8 -9.16 -2.48 3.27
C VAL A 8 -7.89 -1.62 3.14
N ASP A 9 -6.80 -2.20 2.63
CA ASP A 9 -5.55 -1.46 2.38
C ASP A 9 -5.75 -0.30 1.40
N ASP A 10 -6.39 -0.55 0.24
CA ASP A 10 -6.70 0.51 -0.74
C ASP A 10 -7.50 1.67 -0.10
N ALA A 11 -8.49 1.35 0.73
CA ALA A 11 -9.32 2.36 1.39
C ALA A 11 -8.55 3.14 2.46
N ILE A 12 -7.69 2.47 3.25
CA ILE A 12 -6.87 3.11 4.28
C ILE A 12 -5.85 4.05 3.63
N VAL A 13 -5.11 3.61 2.61
CA VAL A 13 -4.09 4.42 1.93
C VAL A 13 -4.70 5.70 1.35
N VAL A 14 -5.91 5.62 0.81
CA VAL A 14 -6.63 6.80 0.34
C VAL A 14 -6.93 7.77 1.46
N VAL A 15 -7.56 7.30 2.55
CA VAL A 15 -7.97 8.16 3.66
C VAL A 15 -6.76 8.79 4.34
N GLU A 16 -5.71 7.99 4.58
CA GLU A 16 -4.47 8.44 5.20
C GLU A 16 -3.78 9.54 4.36
N ASN A 17 -3.70 9.36 3.03
CA ASN A 17 -3.10 10.41 2.20
C ASN A 17 -3.96 11.69 2.16
N VAL A 18 -5.29 11.58 2.24
CA VAL A 18 -6.17 12.76 2.38
C VAL A 18 -5.90 13.47 3.71
N GLU A 19 -5.86 12.75 4.82
CA GLU A 19 -5.57 13.32 6.15
C GLU A 19 -4.18 13.96 6.22
N ARG A 20 -3.18 13.32 5.63
CA ARG A 20 -1.82 13.85 5.53
C ARG A 20 -1.78 15.19 4.78
N VAL A 21 -2.43 15.27 3.61
CA VAL A 21 -2.52 16.53 2.83
C VAL A 21 -3.30 17.60 3.60
N MET A 22 -4.36 17.23 4.31
CA MET A 22 -5.12 18.16 5.16
C MET A 22 -4.26 18.69 6.32
N ALA A 23 -3.50 17.83 6.99
CA ALA A 23 -2.67 18.20 8.14
C ALA A 23 -1.45 19.05 7.74
N GLU A 24 -0.75 18.67 6.67
CA GLU A 24 0.45 19.37 6.18
C GLU A 24 0.11 20.72 5.54
N GLU A 25 -0.93 20.78 4.72
CA GLU A 25 -1.24 21.97 3.91
C GLU A 25 -2.37 22.82 4.46
N GLY A 26 -3.19 22.26 5.38
CA GLY A 26 -4.34 22.94 5.97
C GLY A 26 -5.49 23.18 4.98
N LEU A 27 -5.56 22.37 3.93
CA LEU A 27 -6.56 22.52 2.88
C LEU A 27 -7.93 22.01 3.36
N PRO A 28 -9.04 22.63 2.88
CA PRO A 28 -10.37 22.10 3.15
C PRO A 28 -10.53 20.68 2.57
N PRO A 29 -11.37 19.81 3.17
CA PRO A 29 -11.47 18.38 2.84
C PRO A 29 -11.61 18.09 1.35
N LYS A 30 -12.39 18.90 0.63
CA LYS A 30 -12.61 18.78 -0.80
C LYS A 30 -11.35 19.03 -1.64
N GLU A 31 -10.57 20.05 -1.29
CA GLU A 31 -9.34 20.40 -2.02
C GLU A 31 -8.21 19.42 -1.69
N ALA A 32 -8.11 19.04 -0.42
CA ALA A 32 -7.15 18.03 0.01
C ALA A 32 -7.41 16.67 -0.65
N THR A 33 -8.68 16.26 -0.77
CA THR A 33 -9.05 15.02 -1.46
C THR A 33 -8.66 15.08 -2.94
N ARG A 34 -8.91 16.20 -3.62
CA ARG A 34 -8.54 16.36 -5.04
C ARG A 34 -7.03 16.30 -5.25
N LYS A 35 -6.25 16.91 -4.36
CA LYS A 35 -4.77 16.88 -4.42
C LYS A 35 -4.22 15.49 -4.09
N SER A 36 -4.76 14.86 -3.04
CA SER A 36 -4.40 13.51 -2.61
C SER A 36 -4.63 12.49 -3.74
N MET A 37 -5.80 12.51 -4.38
CA MET A 37 -6.12 11.63 -5.50
C MET A 37 -5.12 11.76 -6.65
N GLY A 38 -4.67 12.98 -6.97
CA GLY A 38 -3.64 13.19 -8.00
C GLY A 38 -2.28 12.54 -7.67
N GLN A 39 -1.97 12.30 -6.39
CA GLN A 39 -0.72 11.67 -5.97
C GLN A 39 -0.81 10.14 -5.97
N ILE A 40 -1.93 9.57 -5.51
CA ILE A 40 -2.06 8.13 -5.27
C ILE A 40 -2.78 7.38 -6.39
N GLN A 41 -3.57 8.05 -7.23
CA GLN A 41 -4.36 7.38 -8.27
C GLN A 41 -3.48 6.56 -9.22
N GLY A 42 -2.31 7.11 -9.62
CA GLY A 42 -1.36 6.37 -10.45
C GLY A 42 -0.78 5.13 -9.76
N ALA A 43 -0.53 5.21 -8.44
CA ALA A 43 -0.03 4.10 -7.65
C ALA A 43 -1.08 2.98 -7.51
N LEU A 44 -2.34 3.34 -7.21
CA LEU A 44 -3.46 2.39 -7.11
C LEU A 44 -3.67 1.61 -8.41
N VAL A 45 -3.68 2.30 -9.56
CA VAL A 45 -3.79 1.65 -10.87
C VAL A 45 -2.57 0.77 -11.16
N GLY A 46 -1.37 1.19 -10.76
CA GLY A 46 -0.15 0.39 -10.88
C GLY A 46 -0.21 -0.92 -10.10
N ILE A 47 -0.66 -0.87 -8.83
CA ILE A 47 -0.84 -2.05 -7.98
C ILE A 47 -1.87 -3.00 -8.58
N ALA A 48 -3.00 -2.49 -9.08
CA ALA A 48 -4.01 -3.28 -9.76
C ALA A 48 -3.46 -4.01 -10.99
N MET A 49 -2.62 -3.34 -11.80
CA MET A 49 -1.96 -3.93 -12.96
C MET A 49 -0.95 -5.01 -12.57
N VAL A 50 -0.12 -4.78 -11.55
CA VAL A 50 0.87 -5.75 -11.07
C VAL A 50 0.17 -7.01 -10.55
N LEU A 51 -0.88 -6.85 -9.76
CA LEU A 51 -1.64 -7.98 -9.22
C LEU A 51 -2.33 -8.75 -10.34
N SER A 52 -2.93 -8.05 -11.30
CA SER A 52 -3.48 -8.67 -12.51
C SER A 52 -2.41 -9.47 -13.26
N ALA A 53 -1.20 -8.91 -13.46
CA ALA A 53 -0.11 -9.59 -14.14
C ALA A 53 0.38 -10.86 -13.41
N VAL A 54 0.26 -10.92 -12.09
CA VAL A 54 0.62 -12.11 -11.29
C VAL A 54 -0.50 -13.16 -11.29
N PHE A 55 -1.77 -12.74 -11.21
CA PHE A 55 -2.91 -13.65 -11.07
C PHE A 55 -3.48 -14.16 -12.41
N ILE A 56 -3.32 -13.40 -13.49
CA ILE A 56 -3.78 -13.80 -14.83
C ILE A 56 -3.07 -15.08 -15.32
N PRO A 57 -1.73 -15.21 -15.26
CA PRO A 57 -1.04 -16.44 -15.68
C PRO A 57 -1.51 -17.66 -14.89
N MET A 58 -1.81 -17.50 -13.60
CA MET A 58 -2.32 -18.59 -12.74
C MET A 58 -3.69 -19.12 -13.20
N ALA A 59 -4.50 -18.30 -13.86
CA ALA A 59 -5.80 -18.72 -14.39
C ALA A 59 -5.70 -19.61 -15.65
N PHE A 60 -4.53 -19.64 -16.32
CA PHE A 60 -4.28 -20.43 -17.53
C PHE A 60 -3.63 -21.80 -17.26
N PHE A 61 -3.32 -22.13 -16.00
CA PHE A 61 -2.82 -23.47 -15.66
C PHE A 61 -3.92 -24.53 -15.83
N GLY A 62 -3.62 -25.59 -16.59
CA GLY A 62 -4.52 -26.72 -16.83
C GLY A 62 -4.48 -27.80 -15.72
N GLY A 63 -5.41 -28.75 -15.80
CA GLY A 63 -5.54 -29.87 -14.86
C GLY A 63 -6.57 -29.65 -13.74
N SER A 64 -6.86 -30.68 -12.93
CA SER A 64 -7.84 -30.60 -11.82
C SER A 64 -7.47 -29.55 -10.77
N THR A 65 -6.17 -29.35 -10.52
CA THR A 65 -5.69 -28.31 -9.60
C THR A 65 -5.83 -26.91 -10.22
N GLY A 66 -5.72 -26.78 -11.55
CA GLY A 66 -5.87 -25.52 -12.28
C GLY A 66 -7.28 -24.93 -12.19
N ALA A 67 -8.32 -25.77 -12.13
CA ALA A 67 -9.70 -25.33 -11.95
C ALA A 67 -9.90 -24.59 -10.61
N ILE A 68 -9.26 -25.07 -9.54
CA ILE A 68 -9.30 -24.43 -8.22
C ILE A 68 -8.57 -23.08 -8.27
N TYR A 69 -7.36 -23.03 -8.83
CA TYR A 69 -6.61 -21.79 -8.99
C TYR A 69 -7.33 -20.74 -9.84
N ARG A 70 -8.04 -21.17 -10.90
CA ARG A 70 -8.84 -20.29 -11.75
C ARG A 70 -10.00 -19.67 -10.98
N GLN A 71 -10.70 -20.45 -10.14
CA GLN A 71 -11.79 -19.93 -9.31
C GLN A 71 -11.28 -18.89 -8.30
N PHE A 72 -10.15 -19.16 -7.63
CA PHE A 72 -9.54 -18.20 -6.71
C PHE A 72 -9.04 -16.93 -7.43
N SER A 73 -8.35 -17.09 -8.57
CA SER A 73 -7.80 -15.97 -9.34
C SER A 73 -8.91 -15.03 -9.82
N ILE A 74 -10.00 -15.56 -10.39
CA ILE A 74 -11.12 -14.75 -10.86
C ILE A 74 -11.76 -13.96 -9.70
N THR A 75 -11.94 -14.59 -8.53
CA THR A 75 -12.49 -13.90 -7.36
C THR A 75 -11.58 -12.78 -6.86
N ILE A 76 -10.26 -13.01 -6.82
CA ILE A 76 -9.30 -11.99 -6.36
C ILE A 76 -9.26 -10.82 -7.34
N VAL A 77 -9.13 -11.09 -8.64
CA VAL A 77 -9.06 -10.04 -9.67
C VAL A 77 -10.35 -9.21 -9.71
N SER A 78 -11.52 -9.87 -9.65
CA SER A 78 -12.81 -9.16 -9.63
C SER A 78 -13.00 -8.33 -8.36
N ALA A 79 -12.62 -8.85 -7.18
CA ALA A 79 -12.67 -8.11 -5.92
C ALA A 79 -11.72 -6.90 -5.93
N MET A 80 -10.53 -7.03 -6.49
CA MET A 80 -9.57 -5.92 -6.62
C MET A 80 -10.04 -4.84 -7.59
N ALA A 81 -10.56 -5.23 -8.75
CA ALA A 81 -11.10 -4.27 -9.71
C ALA A 81 -12.25 -3.45 -9.10
N LEU A 82 -13.13 -4.11 -8.36
CA LEU A 82 -14.19 -3.44 -7.60
C LEU A 82 -13.64 -2.56 -6.47
N SER A 83 -12.62 -3.02 -5.72
CA SER A 83 -11.94 -2.25 -4.66
C SER A 83 -11.42 -0.92 -5.19
N VAL A 84 -10.63 -0.95 -6.27
CA VAL A 84 -10.04 0.24 -6.87
C VAL A 84 -11.11 1.18 -7.40
N LEU A 85 -12.18 0.65 -7.99
CA LEU A 85 -13.32 1.45 -8.45
C LEU A 85 -14.00 2.17 -7.27
N VAL A 86 -14.22 1.48 -6.15
CA VAL A 86 -14.77 2.07 -4.93
C VAL A 86 -13.81 3.09 -4.33
N ALA A 87 -12.50 2.81 -4.30
CA ALA A 87 -11.46 3.70 -3.80
C ALA A 87 -11.33 5.00 -4.60
N LEU A 88 -11.59 4.96 -5.91
CA LEU A 88 -11.51 6.14 -6.78
C LEU A 88 -12.82 6.93 -6.88
N ILE A 89 -13.96 6.31 -6.58
CA ILE A 89 -15.28 6.96 -6.71
C ILE A 89 -15.89 7.28 -5.35
N LEU A 90 -16.09 6.25 -4.52
CA LEU A 90 -16.85 6.36 -3.28
C LEU A 90 -16.01 6.96 -2.15
N THR A 91 -14.76 6.51 -1.99
CA THR A 91 -13.88 6.99 -0.93
C THR A 91 -13.62 8.50 -1.01
N PRO A 92 -13.25 9.10 -2.16
CA PRO A 92 -13.08 10.56 -2.23
C PRO A 92 -14.40 11.32 -2.03
N ALA A 93 -15.53 10.78 -2.47
CA ALA A 93 -16.84 11.40 -2.23
C ALA A 93 -17.18 11.43 -0.74
N LEU A 94 -16.88 10.34 -0.01
CA LEU A 94 -17.08 10.25 1.44
C LEU A 94 -16.07 11.13 2.21
N CYS A 95 -14.79 11.14 1.81
CA CYS A 95 -13.78 12.03 2.40
C CYS A 95 -14.11 13.51 2.17
N ALA A 96 -14.70 13.90 1.04
CA ALA A 96 -15.06 15.28 0.78
C ALA A 96 -16.32 15.75 1.54
N THR A 97 -17.21 14.84 1.93
CA THR A 97 -18.52 15.17 2.51
C THR A 97 -18.64 14.87 4.01
N MET A 98 -17.99 13.81 4.51
CA MET A 98 -18.08 13.39 5.90
C MET A 98 -16.88 13.81 6.76
N LEU A 99 -15.74 14.15 6.15
CA LEU A 99 -14.50 14.47 6.88
C LEU A 99 -14.54 15.93 7.38
N LYS A 100 -14.37 16.12 8.69
CA LYS A 100 -14.35 17.46 9.30
C LYS A 100 -13.08 18.23 8.88
N PRO A 101 -13.15 19.55 8.63
CA PRO A 101 -11.98 20.36 8.30
C PRO A 101 -10.93 20.29 9.41
N ILE A 102 -9.70 19.89 9.08
CA ILE A 102 -8.53 19.97 9.95
C ILE A 102 -7.85 21.31 9.63
N ALA A 103 -7.80 22.22 10.61
CA ALA A 103 -7.16 23.52 10.43
C ALA A 103 -5.63 23.38 10.32
N LYS A 104 -4.98 24.21 9.50
CA LYS A 104 -3.53 24.24 9.29
C LYS A 104 -2.78 24.39 10.62
N GLY A 105 -1.94 23.42 10.99
CA GLY A 105 -1.22 23.41 12.26
C GLY A 105 -2.06 23.00 13.49
N GLY A 106 -3.34 22.69 13.30
CA GLY A 106 -4.20 22.10 14.32
C GLY A 106 -3.94 20.61 14.43
N HIS A 107 -2.87 20.23 15.13
CA HIS A 107 -2.88 18.95 15.83
C HIS A 107 -4.05 19.04 16.79
N GLY A 108 -5.17 18.41 16.45
CA GLY A 108 -6.48 18.72 17.01
C GLY A 108 -6.40 19.06 18.49
N GLU A 109 -6.90 20.23 18.87
CA GLU A 109 -7.17 20.58 20.27
C GLU A 109 -8.27 19.64 20.80
N HIS A 110 -7.96 18.36 20.91
CA HIS A 110 -8.76 17.37 21.59
C HIS A 110 -8.20 17.30 23.01
N LYS A 111 -8.74 18.12 23.91
CA LYS A 111 -8.50 17.97 25.35
C LYS A 111 -8.93 16.55 25.76
N GLY A 112 -7.98 15.72 26.21
CA GLY A 112 -8.23 14.37 26.71
C GLY A 112 -7.33 13.28 26.09
N PHE A 113 -7.79 12.03 26.16
CA PHE A 113 -7.07 10.82 25.72
C PHE A 113 -6.57 10.88 24.27
N PHE A 114 -7.35 11.48 23.35
CA PHE A 114 -6.95 11.68 21.95
C PHE A 114 -5.75 12.63 21.78
N GLY A 115 -5.60 13.64 22.63
CA GLY A 115 -4.44 14.54 22.60
C GLY A 115 -3.15 13.89 23.13
N TRP A 116 -3.25 12.98 24.11
CA TRP A 116 -2.12 12.16 24.56
C TRP A 116 -1.72 11.12 23.51
N PHE A 117 -2.71 10.47 22.87
CA PHE A 117 -2.46 9.54 21.77
C PHE A 117 -1.80 10.23 20.58
N ASN A 118 -2.27 11.42 20.19
CA ASN A 118 -1.68 12.19 19.10
C ASN A 118 -0.21 12.55 19.38
N ARG A 119 0.10 12.97 20.62
CA ARG A 119 1.49 13.23 21.05
C ARG A 119 2.35 11.97 21.09
N MET A 120 1.80 10.83 21.49
CA MET A 120 2.53 9.55 21.48
C MET A 120 2.77 9.07 20.05
N PHE A 121 1.80 9.26 19.16
CA PHE A 121 1.88 8.89 17.75
C PHE A 121 2.89 9.76 16.99
N ASP A 122 2.90 11.07 17.20
CA ASP A 122 3.93 11.99 16.68
C ASP A 122 5.33 11.58 17.14
N LYS A 123 5.47 11.27 18.44
CA LYS A 123 6.74 10.86 19.02
C LYS A 123 7.21 9.51 18.45
N SER A 124 6.27 8.62 18.11
CA SER A 124 6.54 7.34 17.45
C SER A 124 6.94 7.53 15.98
N THR A 125 6.29 8.47 15.28
CA THR A 125 6.59 8.82 13.88
C THR A 125 7.98 9.44 13.75
N HIS A 126 8.34 10.36 14.64
CA HIS A 126 9.70 10.91 14.71
C HIS A 126 10.74 9.83 15.04
N HIS A 127 10.44 8.92 15.98
CA HIS A 127 11.33 7.80 16.25
C HIS A 127 11.47 6.85 15.06
N TYR A 128 10.43 6.69 14.24
CA TYR A 128 10.43 5.85 13.05
C TYR A 128 11.27 6.47 11.93
N THR A 129 11.11 7.76 11.65
CA THR A 129 11.94 8.47 10.66
C THR A 129 13.41 8.55 11.09
N ASP A 130 13.68 8.77 12.39
CA ASP A 130 15.05 8.73 12.93
C ASP A 130 15.65 7.32 12.90
N SER A 131 14.84 6.29 13.17
CA SER A 131 15.27 4.89 13.08
C SER A 131 15.55 4.49 11.63
N VAL A 132 14.69 4.87 10.69
CA VAL A 132 14.90 4.65 9.25
C VAL A 132 16.12 5.42 8.76
N GLY A 133 16.33 6.67 9.22
CA GLY A 133 17.54 7.44 8.94
C GLY A 133 18.82 6.76 9.45
N ASN A 134 18.76 6.16 10.64
CA ASN A 134 19.88 5.38 11.19
C ASN A 134 20.09 4.04 10.45
N ILE A 135 19.02 3.40 10.00
CA ILE A 135 19.05 2.20 9.15
C ILE A 135 19.71 2.51 7.81
N LEU A 136 19.36 3.64 7.20
CA LEU A 136 19.98 4.13 5.96
C LEU A 136 21.46 4.48 6.17
N ARG A 137 21.87 5.08 7.31
CA ARG A 137 23.30 5.29 7.61
C ARG A 137 24.07 3.99 7.86
N SER A 138 23.38 2.90 8.18
CA SER A 138 23.94 1.57 8.39
C SER A 138 23.56 0.58 7.27
N THR A 139 23.44 1.04 6.01
CA THR A 139 22.99 0.21 4.87
C THR A 139 23.78 -1.10 4.76
N GLY A 140 25.08 -1.09 5.06
CA GLY A 140 25.96 -2.26 4.98
C GLY A 140 25.53 -3.42 5.89
N ARG A 141 25.05 -3.14 7.11
CA ARG A 141 24.55 -4.19 8.03
C ARG A 141 23.22 -4.79 7.57
N TYR A 142 22.33 -3.96 7.03
CA TYR A 142 21.06 -4.42 6.47
C TYR A 142 21.24 -5.17 5.15
N LEU A 143 22.24 -4.80 4.34
CA LEU A 143 22.63 -5.55 3.15
C LEU A 143 23.19 -6.92 3.50
N VAL A 144 24.05 -7.02 4.53
CA VAL A 144 24.59 -8.30 4.99
C VAL A 144 23.50 -9.18 5.60
N LEU A 145 22.59 -8.62 6.40
CA LEU A 145 21.42 -9.34 6.92
C LEU A 145 20.48 -9.80 5.80
N TYR A 146 20.23 -8.95 4.80
CA TYR A 146 19.43 -9.30 3.64
C TYR A 146 20.09 -10.44 2.85
N LEU A 147 21.40 -10.37 2.60
CA LEU A 147 22.15 -11.42 1.90
C LEU A 147 22.24 -12.72 2.71
N ASP A 148 22.39 -12.65 4.03
CA ASP A 148 22.39 -13.82 4.91
C ASP A 148 21.01 -14.48 4.96
N HIS A 149 19.94 -13.69 5.12
CA HIS A 149 18.58 -14.18 5.08
C HIS A 149 18.24 -14.78 3.71
N ARG A 150 18.68 -14.15 2.61
CA ARG A 150 18.51 -14.68 1.25
C ARG A 150 19.29 -15.98 1.03
N ARG A 151 20.50 -16.12 1.61
CA ARG A 151 21.28 -17.36 1.61
C ARG A 151 20.58 -18.46 2.41
N ARG A 152 20.04 -18.16 3.58
CA ARG A 152 19.34 -19.13 4.45
C ARG A 152 18.03 -19.63 3.82
N ASN A 153 17.32 -18.78 3.09
CA ASN A 153 16.08 -19.15 2.37
C ASN A 153 16.31 -19.85 1.02
N GLY A 154 17.55 -20.22 0.66
CA GLY A 154 17.82 -21.11 -0.46
C GLY A 154 17.55 -20.56 -1.87
N LEU A 155 17.32 -19.26 -2.05
CA LEU A 155 17.35 -18.64 -3.38
C LEU A 155 18.80 -18.36 -3.79
N ALA A 156 19.51 -19.43 -4.14
CA ALA A 156 20.57 -19.32 -5.12
C ALA A 156 19.92 -18.81 -6.41
N VAL A 157 20.19 -17.56 -6.75
CA VAL A 157 20.02 -17.09 -8.12
C VAL A 157 20.91 -18.00 -8.96
N CYS A 158 20.34 -19.00 -9.62
CA CYS A 158 21.03 -19.67 -10.71
C CYS A 158 21.33 -18.57 -11.74
N PRO A 159 22.62 -18.23 -11.99
CA PRO A 159 22.96 -17.49 -13.18
C PRO A 159 22.89 -18.53 -14.31
N SER A 160 21.72 -18.68 -14.92
CA SER A 160 21.56 -19.52 -16.12
C SER A 160 20.97 -18.67 -17.24
N ALA A 161 21.63 -17.55 -17.49
CA ALA A 161 21.68 -16.90 -18.80
C ALA A 161 22.96 -17.38 -19.50
N GLU A 162 23.04 -18.67 -19.84
CA GLU A 162 24.00 -19.19 -20.83
C GLU A 162 23.55 -20.58 -21.31
N LEU A 163 23.57 -20.78 -22.64
CA LEU A 163 23.30 -21.98 -23.44
C LEU A 163 21.86 -22.46 -23.60
N VAL A 164 21.22 -21.92 -24.65
CA VAL A 164 20.48 -22.72 -25.63
C VAL A 164 21.48 -23.65 -26.35
N PRO A 165 21.38 -24.98 -26.29
CA PRO A 165 21.85 -25.83 -27.36
C PRO A 165 20.69 -26.09 -28.30
N ALA A 166 20.79 -25.53 -29.52
CA ALA A 166 20.05 -26.04 -30.65
C ALA A 166 20.54 -27.46 -30.94
N ARG A 167 19.69 -28.46 -30.68
CA ARG A 167 19.69 -29.74 -31.39
C ARG A 167 18.34 -30.42 -31.27
#